data_AF-A0AAJ5TCM2-F1
#
_entry.id   AF-A0AAJ5TCM2-F1
#
_cell.length_a   1.000
_cell.length_b   1.000
_cell.length_c   1.000
_cell.angle_alpha   90.00
_cell.angle_beta   90.00
_cell.angle_gamma   90.00
#
_symmetry.space_group_name_H-M   'P 1'
#
loop_
_entity.id
_entity.type
_entity.pdbx_description
1 polymer ?
#
loop_
_entity_poly.entity_id
_entity_poly.type
_entity_poly.pdbx_seq_one_letter_code
_entity_poly.pdbx_strand_id
1 'polypeptide(L)'
;MLRSENSAEKLTLLKILTGVERDYKGEIIFNSTNLNSISNKNIIEKISFIDNNPLLIEGNLSENISFYSKYDEKKIDDLINLVNLDELK
;
A
#
# COMPACT_ATOMS: atom_id res chain seq x y z
N MET A 1 -12.30 -7.99 -9.72
CA MET A 1 -12.68 -6.60 -9.37
C MET A 1 -13.70 -6.64 -8.24
N LEU A 2 -13.41 -6.00 -7.09
CA LEU A 2 -14.45 -5.73 -6.09
C LEU A 2 -15.40 -4.66 -6.64
N ARG A 3 -16.69 -5.00 -6.73
CA ARG A 3 -17.77 -4.11 -7.15
C ARG A 3 -18.61 -3.77 -5.93
N SER A 4 -18.74 -2.48 -5.63
CA SER A 4 -19.63 -1.91 -4.63
C SER A 4 -20.35 -0.73 -5.27
N GLU A 5 -21.57 -0.44 -4.82
CA GLU A 5 -22.30 0.75 -5.27
C GLU A 5 -21.68 2.04 -4.71
N ASN A 6 -20.99 1.93 -3.57
CA ASN A 6 -20.29 3.02 -2.90
C ASN A 6 -18.77 2.75 -2.83
N SER A 7 -17.97 3.72 -3.28
CA SER A 7 -16.49 3.64 -3.24
C SER A 7 -15.92 3.64 -1.82
N ALA A 8 -16.62 4.26 -0.86
CA ALA A 8 -16.19 4.33 0.53
C ALA A 8 -16.22 2.95 1.21
N GLU A 9 -17.21 2.11 0.92
CA GLU A 9 -17.36 0.77 1.52
C GLU A 9 -16.21 -0.16 1.11
N LYS A 10 -15.82 -0.10 -0.16
CA LYS A 10 -14.66 -0.84 -0.67
C LYS A 10 -13.37 -0.34 -0.02
N LEU A 11 -13.22 0.98 0.14
CA LEU A 11 -12.07 1.54 0.81
C LEU A 11 -11.99 1.09 2.28
N THR A 12 -13.12 1.07 2.98
CA THR A 12 -13.21 0.55 4.36
C THR A 12 -12.79 -0.91 4.43
N LEU A 13 -13.28 -1.76 3.52
CA LEU A 13 -12.86 -3.16 3.46
C LEU A 13 -11.36 -3.29 3.23
N LEU A 14 -10.79 -2.52 2.29
CA LEU A 14 -9.36 -2.57 2.01
C LEU A 14 -8.54 -2.11 3.21
N LYS A 15 -8.96 -1.05 3.92
CA LYS A 15 -8.32 -0.58 5.17
C LYS A 15 -8.34 -1.64 6.27
N ILE A 16 -9.42 -2.41 6.37
CA ILE A 16 -9.49 -3.53 7.31
C ILE A 16 -8.49 -4.61 6.89
N LEU A 17 -8.54 -5.08 5.63
CA LEU A 17 -7.67 -6.17 5.15
C LEU A 17 -6.17 -5.83 5.22
N THR A 18 -5.81 -4.56 5.15
CA THR A 18 -4.43 -4.07 5.25
C THR A 18 -4.02 -3.73 6.70
N GLY A 19 -4.91 -3.91 7.67
CA GLY A 19 -4.66 -3.68 9.09
C GLY A 19 -4.61 -2.19 9.50
N VAL A 20 -5.01 -1.28 8.61
CA VAL A 20 -5.17 0.16 8.90
C VAL A 20 -6.36 0.38 9.82
N GLU A 21 -7.45 -0.36 9.63
CA GLU A 21 -8.62 -0.42 10.53
C GLU A 21 -8.69 -1.80 11.18
N ARG A 22 -8.93 -1.84 12.50
CA ARG A 22 -9.01 -3.08 13.29
C ARG A 22 -10.27 -3.19 14.13
N ASP A 23 -11.02 -2.10 14.28
CA ASP A 23 -12.32 -2.12 14.95
C ASP A 23 -13.40 -2.59 13.95
N TYR A 24 -13.50 -3.90 13.78
CA TYR A 24 -14.52 -4.54 12.96
C TYR A 24 -15.15 -5.73 13.71
N LYS A 25 -16.39 -6.05 13.34
CA LYS A 25 -17.10 -7.21 13.87
C LYS A 25 -16.90 -8.44 12.98
N GLY A 26 -16.90 -9.61 13.61
CA GLY A 26 -16.67 -10.88 12.93
C GLY A 26 -15.19 -11.27 12.90
N GLU A 27 -14.83 -12.12 11.95
CA GLU A 27 -13.49 -12.70 11.85
C GLU A 27 -12.99 -12.69 10.40
N ILE A 28 -11.69 -12.37 10.24
CA ILE A 28 -10.96 -12.45 8.98
C ILE A 28 -9.76 -13.36 9.23
N ILE A 29 -9.61 -14.39 8.40
CA ILE A 29 -8.57 -15.41 8.56
C ILE A 29 -7.66 -15.41 7.32
N PHE A 30 -6.36 -15.25 7.55
CA PHE A 30 -5.32 -15.50 6.56
C PHE A 30 -4.59 -16.79 6.91
N ASN A 31 -4.72 -17.83 6.08
CA ASN A 31 -4.06 -19.13 6.26
C ASN A 31 -4.16 -19.66 7.71
N SER A 32 -5.40 -19.74 8.22
CA SER A 32 -5.71 -20.19 9.59
C SER A 32 -5.28 -19.25 10.72
N THR A 33 -4.78 -18.05 10.42
CA THR A 33 -4.43 -17.03 11.42
C THR A 33 -5.41 -15.87 11.35
N ASN A 34 -5.99 -15.50 12.49
CA ASN A 34 -6.90 -14.37 12.58
C ASN A 34 -6.13 -13.05 12.34
N LEU A 35 -6.65 -12.19 11.47
CA LEU A 35 -6.05 -10.89 11.11
C LEU A 35 -5.70 -10.04 12.34
N ASN A 36 -6.56 -10.03 13.36
CA ASN A 36 -6.32 -9.26 14.59
C ASN A 36 -5.09 -9.73 15.37
N SER A 37 -4.63 -10.96 15.16
CA SER A 37 -3.40 -11.51 15.75
C SER A 37 -2.14 -11.27 14.91
N ILE A 38 -2.27 -10.86 13.65
CA ILE A 38 -1.14 -10.60 12.76
C ILE A 38 -0.64 -9.18 13.00
N SER A 39 0.67 -9.00 13.15
CA SER A 39 1.26 -7.66 13.32
C SER A 39 1.11 -6.81 12.05
N ASN A 40 0.97 -5.49 12.22
CA ASN A 40 0.92 -4.55 11.08
C ASN A 40 2.16 -4.69 10.18
N LYS A 41 3.34 -4.92 10.79
CA LYS A 41 4.58 -5.15 10.04
C LYS A 41 4.46 -6.34 9.08
N ASN A 42 3.98 -7.48 9.56
CA ASN A 42 3.83 -8.68 8.73
C ASN A 42 2.80 -8.46 7.61
N ILE A 43 1.75 -7.67 7.86
CA ILE A 43 0.74 -7.34 6.84
C ILE A 43 1.37 -6.47 5.75
N ILE A 44 2.00 -5.35 6.13
CA ILE A 44 2.57 -4.37 5.19
C ILE A 44 3.74 -4.96 4.38
N GLU A 45 4.50 -5.90 4.95
CA GLU A 45 5.56 -6.62 4.22
C GLU A 45 5.02 -7.58 3.14
N LYS A 46 3.73 -7.94 3.20
CA LYS A 46 3.10 -8.92 2.29
C LYS A 46 2.02 -8.33 1.41
N ILE A 47 1.40 -7.24 1.83
CA ILE A 47 0.27 -6.59 1.17
C ILE A 47 0.59 -5.10 1.05
N SER A 48 0.68 -4.62 -0.19
CA SER A 48 0.78 -3.19 -0.48
C SER A 48 -0.61 -2.63 -0.81
N PHE A 49 -0.89 -1.42 -0.34
CA PHE A 49 -2.12 -0.68 -0.61
C PHE A 49 -1.77 0.64 -1.28
N ILE A 50 -2.34 0.88 -2.46
CA ILE A 50 -2.17 2.13 -3.21
C ILE A 50 -3.45 2.94 -3.03
N ASP A 51 -3.32 4.11 -2.41
CA ASP A 51 -4.42 5.08 -2.26
C ASP A 51 -4.64 5.83 -3.59
N ASN A 52 -5.88 6.27 -3.83
CA ASN A 52 -6.20 7.13 -4.97
C ASN A 52 -5.58 8.53 -4.82
N ASN A 53 -5.31 8.96 -3.57
CA ASN A 53 -4.65 10.23 -3.27
C ASN A 53 -3.35 9.97 -2.49
N PRO A 54 -2.26 9.56 -3.16
CA PRO A 54 -0.98 9.35 -2.50
C PRO A 54 -0.43 10.67 -1.95
N LEU A 55 0.22 10.60 -0.78
CA LEU A 55 0.93 11.73 -0.20
C LEU A 55 2.23 11.97 -0.99
N LEU A 56 2.39 13.16 -1.55
CA LEU A 56 3.67 13.64 -2.09
C LEU A 56 4.36 14.50 -1.04
N ILE A 57 5.67 14.34 -0.91
CA ILE A 57 6.53 15.09 0.01
C ILE A 57 7.47 15.97 -0.82
N GLU A 58 7.92 17.09 -0.23
CA GLU A 58 8.86 18.01 -0.87
C GLU A 58 10.19 17.33 -1.20
N GLY A 59 10.41 16.98 -2.47
CA GLY A 59 11.60 16.28 -2.91
C GLY A 59 11.53 15.92 -4.38
N ASN A 60 12.54 15.20 -4.86
CA ASN A 60 12.57 14.67 -6.23
C ASN A 60 11.76 13.37 -6.38
N LEU A 61 11.68 12.86 -7.61
CA LEU A 61 10.96 11.64 -7.94
C LEU A 61 11.47 10.42 -7.14
N SER A 62 12.79 10.25 -7.06
CA SER A 62 13.42 9.14 -6.34
C SER A 62 13.12 9.18 -4.83
N GLU A 63 13.12 10.38 -4.24
CA GLU A 63 12.76 10.60 -2.83
C GLU A 63 11.29 10.26 -2.56
N ASN A 64 10.38 10.63 -3.47
CA ASN A 64 8.95 10.29 -3.36
C ASN A 64 8.67 8.80 -3.57
N ILE A 65 9.39 8.13 -4.49
CA ILE A 65 9.28 6.68 -4.71
C ILE A 65 9.79 5.91 -3.48
N SER A 66 10.92 6.34 -2.92
CA SER A 66 11.56 5.66 -1.79
C SER A 66 11.04 6.08 -0.42
N PHE A 67 10.24 7.15 -0.34
CA PHE A 67 9.89 7.82 0.92
C PHE A 67 11.13 8.09 1.78
N TYR A 68 12.17 8.69 1.19
CA TYR A 68 13.50 8.95 1.79
C TYR A 68 14.26 7.73 2.34
N SER A 69 13.78 6.52 2.07
CA SER A 69 14.48 5.30 2.46
C SER A 69 15.65 5.04 1.52
N LYS A 70 16.76 4.52 2.04
CA LYS A 70 17.91 4.16 1.21
C LYS A 70 17.61 2.90 0.41
N TYR A 71 17.61 3.02 -0.92
CA TYR A 71 17.49 1.93 -1.87
C TYR A 71 18.61 2.02 -2.91
N ASP A 72 18.83 0.91 -3.62
CA ASP A 72 19.72 0.87 -4.78
C ASP A 72 19.17 1.78 -5.89
N GLU A 73 19.98 2.75 -6.33
CA GLU A 73 19.62 3.69 -7.40
C GLU A 73 19.20 2.96 -8.68
N LYS A 74 19.89 1.86 -9.01
CA LYS A 74 19.55 1.07 -10.20
C LYS A 74 18.13 0.52 -10.10
N LYS A 75 17.73 0.07 -8.92
CA LYS A 75 16.38 -0.45 -8.69
C LYS A 75 15.32 0.63 -8.82
N ILE A 76 15.61 1.85 -8.37
CA ILE A 76 14.69 2.99 -8.53
C ILE A 76 14.57 3.33 -10.02
N ASP A 77 15.68 3.39 -10.74
CA ASP A 77 15.69 3.69 -12.18
C ASP A 77 14.94 2.63 -13.01
N ASP A 78 15.17 1.35 -12.72
CA ASP A 78 14.42 0.25 -13.34
C ASP A 78 12.91 0.38 -13.08
N LEU A 79 12.53 0.83 -11.87
CA LEU A 79 11.12 1.02 -11.50
C LEU A 79 10.51 2.23 -12.21
N ILE A 80 11.21 3.35 -12.30
CA ILE A 80 10.77 4.55 -13.04
C ILE A 80 10.49 4.21 -14.50
N ASN A 81 11.39 3.45 -15.14
CA ASN A 81 11.21 3.00 -16.52
C ASN A 81 10.04 2.01 -16.63
N LEU A 82 9.88 1.09 -15.67
CA LEU A 82 8.78 0.12 -15.66
C LEU A 82 7.40 0.78 -15.60
N VAL A 83 7.28 1.91 -14.89
CA VAL A 83 6.02 2.65 -14.75
C VAL A 83 5.92 3.87 -15.67
N ASN A 84 6.84 4.03 -16.62
CA ASN A 84 6.89 5.14 -17.59
C ASN A 84 6.84 6.54 -16.93
N LEU A 85 7.64 6.74 -15.89
CA LEU A 85 7.81 8.04 -15.23
C LEU A 85 9.14 8.73 -15.60
N ASP A 86 9.79 8.26 -16.65
CA ASP A 86 11.10 8.74 -17.12
C ASP A 86 11.07 10.20 -17.59
N GLU A 87 9.92 10.71 -18.05
CA GLU A 87 9.75 12.12 -18.41
C GLU A 87 9.73 13.08 -17.19
N LEU A 88 9.55 12.56 -15.98
CA LEU A 88 9.47 13.34 -14.74
C LEU A 88 10.82 13.43 -13.99
N LYS A 89 11.89 12.86 -14.54
CA LYS A 89 13.22 12.87 -13.95
C LYS A 89 13.89 14.24 -14.04
#